data_AF-A0A1Y4H905-F1
#
_entry.id   AF-A0A1Y4H905-F1
#
_cell.length_a   1.000
_cell.length_b   1.000
_cell.length_c   1.000
_cell.angle_alpha   90.00
_cell.angle_beta   90.00
_cell.angle_gamma   90.00
#
_symmetry.space_group_name_H-M   'P 1'
#
loop_
_entity.id
_entity.type
_entity.pdbx_description
1 polymer ?
#
loop_
_entity_poly.entity_id
_entity_poly.type
_entity_poly.pdbx_seq_one_letter_code
_entity_poly.pdbx_strand_id
1 'polypeptide(L)'
;MARARAPRRRNKMTTDRTLYTPQTADPCPQGCIVVMGGSFNPPTLAHQTLLLAALDALDADYGIFVPSSHAYVANKMRKLRRPEEVYPEQLRLEMLQAMASEDARLRVDDLEFHRTQKAYTYETLEELQTRYPHAKLYFLAGGDKIEIIARWHRIREFLDRFCILVVRRDSEDPQAAIEAHPFLRQYRDRFVVLDAPDGMEGVSSSALRDKLRLGDPSAETLCHPRVWELLRENGMVNTPCVPSFQNEYRFLSNFWDAPVTYQGLTYQNNEAAFQAQKCVRPEDRLAFTAMDAAKAKRLGRQTALRPDWEEVKVGIMEEIVRAKFTQNEDLKQKLLETGGMTLEEGNRWHDTFWGIDQNTGKGENHLGKILMKVRDEIAGTA
;
A
#
# COMPACT_ATOMS: atom_id res chain seq x y z
N MET A 1 35.44 31.31 -13.42
CA MET A 1 35.19 30.16 -14.32
C MET A 1 34.42 29.09 -13.55
N ALA A 2 33.10 29.14 -13.57
CA ALA A 2 32.22 28.14 -12.95
C ALA A 2 31.81 27.12 -14.01
N ARG A 3 32.15 25.83 -13.82
CA ARG A 3 31.72 24.75 -14.70
C ARG A 3 30.28 24.35 -14.38
N ALA A 4 29.39 24.56 -15.34
CA ALA A 4 27.99 24.15 -15.30
C ALA A 4 27.87 22.62 -15.17
N ARG A 5 27.07 22.15 -14.20
CA ARG A 5 26.67 20.75 -14.07
C ARG A 5 25.55 20.45 -15.08
N ALA A 6 25.74 19.42 -15.89
CA ALA A 6 24.72 18.89 -16.79
C ALA A 6 23.51 18.31 -15.99
N PRO A 7 22.26 18.50 -16.46
CA PRO A 7 21.10 17.94 -15.80
C PRO A 7 21.04 16.42 -16.01
N ARG A 8 20.81 15.69 -14.91
CA ARG A 8 20.56 14.24 -14.93
C ARG A 8 19.28 13.94 -15.71
N ARG A 9 19.38 13.04 -16.70
CA ARG A 9 18.23 12.45 -17.41
C ARG A 9 17.32 11.76 -16.38
N ARG A 10 16.13 12.32 -16.14
CA ARG A 10 15.00 11.57 -15.58
C ARG A 10 14.55 10.57 -16.64
N ASN A 11 14.62 9.28 -16.33
CA ASN A 11 13.87 8.27 -17.08
C ASN A 11 12.39 8.63 -16.93
N LYS A 12 11.79 9.17 -17.99
CA LYS A 12 10.34 9.19 -18.15
C LYS A 12 9.94 7.73 -18.33
N MET A 13 9.53 7.07 -17.25
CA MET A 13 8.56 5.99 -17.38
C MET A 13 7.32 6.65 -17.96
N THR A 14 7.05 6.34 -19.22
CA THR A 14 5.77 6.60 -19.87
C THR A 14 4.72 5.81 -19.11
N THR A 15 4.07 6.46 -18.16
CA THR A 15 2.79 5.99 -17.63
C THR A 15 1.80 6.12 -18.77
N ASP A 16 1.43 4.96 -19.32
CA ASP A 16 0.31 4.87 -20.23
C ASP A 16 -0.93 5.35 -19.46
N ARG A 17 -1.44 6.51 -19.86
CA ARG A 17 -2.55 7.20 -19.19
C ARG A 17 -3.84 6.45 -19.54
N THR A 18 -4.24 5.51 -18.71
CA THR A 18 -5.66 5.12 -18.65
C THR A 18 -6.42 6.11 -17.75
N LEU A 19 -6.43 7.38 -18.17
CA LEU A 19 -7.52 8.27 -17.80
C LEU A 19 -8.74 7.76 -18.56
N TYR A 20 -9.75 7.24 -17.86
CA TYR A 20 -11.02 6.90 -18.50
C TYR A 20 -11.65 8.20 -19.02
N THR A 21 -11.42 8.46 -20.30
CA THR A 21 -12.24 9.35 -21.10
C THR A 21 -13.27 8.43 -21.73
N PRO A 22 -14.59 8.61 -21.54
CA PRO A 22 -15.56 7.79 -22.24
C PRO A 22 -15.24 7.86 -23.73
N GLN A 23 -14.76 6.73 -24.29
CA GLN A 23 -14.61 6.61 -25.73
C GLN A 23 -16.00 6.81 -26.31
N THR A 24 -16.10 7.55 -27.42
CA THR A 24 -17.34 7.88 -28.14
C THR A 24 -18.09 6.65 -28.69
N ALA A 25 -17.76 5.44 -28.21
CA ALA A 25 -18.29 4.16 -28.62
C ALA A 25 -18.76 3.26 -27.45
N ASP A 26 -18.57 3.64 -26.18
CA ASP A 26 -19.29 2.97 -25.10
C ASP A 26 -20.74 3.49 -25.11
N PRO A 27 -21.77 2.64 -25.30
CA PRO A 27 -23.14 3.10 -25.22
C PRO A 27 -23.35 3.73 -23.85
N CYS A 28 -23.68 5.02 -23.82
CA CYS A 28 -24.08 5.71 -22.60
C CYS A 28 -25.13 4.84 -21.92
N PRO A 29 -24.88 4.33 -20.70
CA PRO A 29 -25.85 3.48 -20.03
C PRO A 29 -27.16 4.25 -19.92
N GLN A 30 -28.25 3.61 -20.34
CA GLN A 30 -29.59 4.08 -20.01
C GLN A 30 -30.00 3.65 -18.58
N GLY A 31 -29.11 2.94 -17.86
CA GLY A 31 -29.37 2.38 -16.54
C GLY A 31 -28.88 3.26 -15.37
N CYS A 32 -28.53 2.61 -14.28
CA CYS A 32 -28.24 3.27 -12.99
C CYS A 32 -26.74 3.37 -12.75
N ILE A 33 -26.29 4.53 -12.24
CA ILE A 33 -24.90 4.73 -11.80
C ILE A 33 -24.90 5.15 -10.34
N VAL A 34 -24.05 4.52 -9.54
CA VAL A 34 -23.87 4.85 -8.12
C VAL A 34 -22.56 5.60 -7.93
N VAL A 35 -22.62 6.78 -7.32
CA VAL A 35 -21.49 7.67 -7.10
C VAL A 35 -21.15 7.72 -5.62
N MET A 36 -19.91 7.41 -5.25
CA MET A 36 -19.40 7.55 -3.89
C MET A 36 -18.34 8.65 -3.85
N GLY A 37 -18.70 9.79 -3.25
CA GLY A 37 -17.77 10.88 -2.95
C GLY A 37 -17.09 10.68 -1.60
N GLY A 38 -15.79 10.98 -1.49
CA GLY A 38 -15.07 10.78 -0.23
C GLY A 38 -13.66 11.33 -0.19
N SER A 39 -13.10 11.44 1.02
CA SER A 39 -11.69 11.85 1.18
C SER A 39 -10.72 10.76 0.70
N PHE A 40 -11.10 9.49 0.88
CA PHE A 40 -10.28 8.29 0.60
C PHE A 40 -8.84 8.47 1.06
N ASN A 41 -8.68 8.73 2.35
CA ASN A 41 -7.41 9.13 2.96
C ASN A 41 -7.02 8.14 4.08
N PRO A 42 -6.68 6.87 3.74
CA PRO A 42 -6.67 6.25 2.41
C PRO A 42 -8.02 5.52 2.13
N PRO A 43 -8.27 4.99 0.91
CA PRO A 43 -9.40 4.08 0.69
C PRO A 43 -9.24 2.79 1.51
N THR A 44 -10.35 2.11 1.79
CA THR A 44 -10.43 0.89 2.61
C THR A 44 -11.41 -0.09 2.00
N LEU A 45 -11.36 -1.36 2.40
CA LEU A 45 -12.27 -2.41 1.92
C LEU A 45 -13.75 -2.07 2.16
N ALA A 46 -14.05 -1.30 3.22
CA ALA A 46 -15.41 -0.81 3.45
C ALA A 46 -15.94 0.05 2.29
N HIS A 47 -15.11 0.89 1.66
CA HIS A 47 -15.57 1.72 0.54
C HIS A 47 -15.95 0.87 -0.68
N GLN A 48 -15.13 -0.15 -1.00
CA GLN A 48 -15.39 -1.09 -2.08
C GLN A 48 -16.63 -1.93 -1.81
N THR A 49 -16.71 -2.54 -0.63
CA THR A 49 -17.82 -3.40 -0.23
C THR A 49 -19.15 -2.65 -0.25
N LEU A 50 -19.18 -1.42 0.28
CA LEU A 50 -20.38 -0.57 0.25
C LEU A 50 -20.81 -0.21 -1.16
N LEU A 51 -19.86 0.14 -2.04
CA LEU A 51 -20.20 0.51 -3.41
C LEU A 51 -20.72 -0.70 -4.18
N LEU A 52 -20.06 -1.86 -4.07
CA LEU A 52 -20.51 -3.09 -4.72
C LEU A 52 -21.90 -3.54 -4.25
N ALA A 53 -22.16 -3.53 -2.94
CA ALA A 53 -23.48 -3.85 -2.40
C ALA A 53 -24.57 -2.89 -2.92
N ALA A 54 -24.24 -1.61 -3.08
CA ALA A 54 -25.14 -0.64 -3.68
C ALA A 54 -25.38 -0.89 -5.18
N LEU A 55 -24.38 -1.37 -5.93
CA LEU A 55 -24.57 -1.77 -7.32
C LEU A 55 -25.48 -2.98 -7.43
N ASP A 56 -25.25 -4.02 -6.62
CA ASP A 56 -26.03 -5.25 -6.65
C ASP A 56 -27.49 -4.99 -6.26
N ALA A 57 -27.73 -4.14 -5.25
CA ALA A 57 -29.09 -3.81 -4.79
C ALA A 57 -29.90 -2.98 -5.81
N LEU A 58 -29.23 -2.21 -6.67
CA LEU A 58 -29.88 -1.37 -7.68
C LEU A 58 -29.83 -1.96 -9.10
N ASP A 59 -29.18 -3.10 -9.29
CA ASP A 59 -28.81 -3.63 -10.61
C ASP A 59 -28.14 -2.53 -11.48
N ALA A 60 -27.19 -1.82 -10.87
CA ALA A 60 -26.54 -0.66 -11.47
C ALA A 60 -25.39 -1.06 -12.39
N ASP A 61 -25.24 -0.31 -13.49
CA ASP A 61 -24.20 -0.56 -14.50
C ASP A 61 -22.80 -0.30 -13.94
N TYR A 62 -22.64 0.84 -13.27
CA TYR A 62 -21.33 1.31 -12.79
C TYR A 62 -21.38 1.96 -11.41
N GLY A 63 -20.30 1.73 -10.66
CA GLY A 63 -19.93 2.47 -9.46
C GLY A 63 -18.79 3.44 -9.75
N ILE A 64 -18.93 4.70 -9.36
CA ILE A 64 -17.89 5.73 -9.56
C ILE A 64 -17.44 6.27 -8.21
N PHE A 65 -16.17 6.06 -7.88
CA PHE A 65 -15.49 6.77 -6.80
C PHE A 65 -15.10 8.17 -7.26
N VAL A 66 -15.44 9.18 -6.47
CA VAL A 66 -15.04 10.57 -6.71
C VAL A 66 -14.22 11.08 -5.51
N PRO A 67 -12.87 11.04 -5.58
CA PRO A 67 -12.05 11.54 -4.50
C PRO A 67 -12.14 13.05 -4.37
N SER A 68 -12.37 13.52 -3.14
CA SER A 68 -12.39 14.95 -2.84
C SER A 68 -11.02 15.60 -3.06
N SER A 69 -11.05 16.90 -3.39
CA SER A 69 -9.84 17.69 -3.62
C SER A 69 -8.89 17.72 -2.42
N HIS A 70 -7.60 17.88 -2.67
CA HIS A 70 -6.58 17.99 -1.62
C HIS A 70 -6.91 19.11 -0.63
N ALA A 71 -7.40 20.26 -1.09
CA ALA A 71 -7.77 21.38 -0.23
C ALA A 71 -8.89 21.03 0.76
N TYR A 72 -9.89 20.25 0.31
CA TYR A 72 -10.95 19.76 1.19
C TYR A 72 -10.38 18.83 2.26
N VAL A 73 -9.59 17.83 1.84
CA VAL A 73 -9.00 16.84 2.75
C VAL A 73 -8.07 17.52 3.76
N ALA A 74 -7.20 18.44 3.31
CA ALA A 74 -6.30 19.20 4.18
C ALA A 74 -7.06 20.02 5.23
N ASN A 75 -8.13 20.73 4.84
CA ASN A 75 -8.93 21.49 5.79
C ASN A 75 -9.67 20.58 6.80
N LYS A 76 -10.19 19.43 6.35
CA LYS A 76 -10.82 18.44 7.21
C LYS A 76 -9.83 17.90 8.24
N MET A 77 -8.65 17.48 7.80
CA MET A 77 -7.60 16.93 8.67
C MET A 77 -7.03 17.98 9.64
N ARG A 78 -6.92 19.24 9.22
CA ARG A 78 -6.57 20.36 10.12
C ARG A 78 -7.58 20.53 11.25
N LYS A 79 -8.89 20.45 10.97
CA LYS A 79 -9.94 20.53 12.01
C LYS A 79 -9.86 19.37 13.00
N LEU A 80 -9.44 18.20 12.53
CA LEU A 80 -9.18 17.02 13.35
C LEU A 80 -7.82 17.06 14.09
N ARG A 81 -7.03 18.13 13.93
CA ARG A 81 -5.67 18.28 14.49
C ARG A 81 -4.71 17.17 14.03
N ARG A 82 -4.81 16.80 12.76
CA ARG A 82 -3.99 15.78 12.07
C ARG A 82 -3.54 16.20 10.66
N PRO A 83 -3.02 17.43 10.43
CA PRO A 83 -2.65 17.89 9.09
C PRO A 83 -1.56 17.04 8.41
N GLU A 84 -0.72 16.35 9.18
CA GLU A 84 0.34 15.43 8.74
C GLU A 84 -0.18 14.14 8.10
N GLU A 85 -1.43 13.79 8.35
CA GLU A 85 -2.06 12.55 7.85
C GLU A 85 -2.73 12.71 6.49
N VAL A 86 -2.48 13.82 5.78
CA VAL A 86 -3.05 14.08 4.45
C VAL A 86 -2.16 13.44 3.40
N TYR A 87 -2.66 12.42 2.70
CA TYR A 87 -1.94 11.84 1.58
C TYR A 87 -1.94 12.77 0.35
N PRO A 88 -0.86 12.74 -0.46
CA PRO A 88 -0.84 13.41 -1.75
C PRO A 88 -2.05 13.01 -2.59
N GLU A 89 -2.57 13.97 -3.34
CA GLU A 89 -3.74 13.77 -4.18
C GLU A 89 -3.58 12.63 -5.19
N GLN A 90 -2.42 12.61 -5.86
CA GLN A 90 -2.05 11.56 -6.79
C GLN A 90 -2.00 10.17 -6.13
N LEU A 91 -1.46 10.08 -4.91
CA LEU A 91 -1.40 8.80 -4.19
C LEU A 91 -2.80 8.29 -3.81
N ARG A 92 -3.71 9.18 -3.40
CA ARG A 92 -5.11 8.80 -3.11
C ARG A 92 -5.82 8.26 -4.36
N LEU A 93 -5.56 8.87 -5.52
CA LEU A 93 -6.10 8.43 -6.80
C LEU A 93 -5.56 7.05 -7.20
N GLU A 94 -4.24 6.85 -7.10
CA GLU A 94 -3.60 5.57 -7.41
C GLU A 94 -4.12 4.45 -6.50
N MET A 95 -4.25 4.71 -5.20
CA MET A 95 -4.84 3.75 -4.25
C MET A 95 -6.29 3.40 -4.62
N LEU A 96 -7.11 4.38 -5.00
CA LEU A 96 -8.48 4.12 -5.43
C LEU A 96 -8.54 3.32 -6.74
N GLN A 97 -7.73 3.67 -7.72
CA GLN A 97 -7.67 2.97 -9.01
C GLN A 97 -7.25 1.52 -8.82
N ALA A 98 -6.24 1.28 -7.98
CA ALA A 98 -5.78 -0.05 -7.62
C ALA A 98 -6.83 -0.89 -6.87
N MET A 99 -7.69 -0.27 -6.07
CA MET A 99 -8.81 -0.96 -5.42
C MET A 99 -9.96 -1.21 -6.41
N ALA A 100 -10.25 -0.25 -7.29
CA ALA A 100 -11.33 -0.36 -8.26
C ALA A 100 -11.05 -1.37 -9.39
N SER A 101 -9.78 -1.63 -9.72
CA SER A 101 -9.41 -2.55 -10.82
C SER A 101 -9.82 -4.01 -10.62
N GLU A 102 -10.22 -4.39 -9.41
CA GLU A 102 -10.68 -5.76 -9.09
C GLU A 102 -12.08 -6.08 -9.65
N ASP A 103 -12.91 -5.07 -9.92
CA ASP A 103 -14.26 -5.26 -10.47
C ASP A 103 -14.49 -4.29 -11.63
N ALA A 104 -14.82 -4.83 -12.81
CA ALA A 104 -15.01 -4.07 -14.04
C ALA A 104 -16.15 -3.03 -13.98
N ARG A 105 -17.06 -3.15 -13.00
CA ARG A 105 -18.14 -2.18 -12.75
C ARG A 105 -17.66 -0.95 -11.99
N LEU A 106 -16.49 -1.00 -11.35
CA LEU A 106 -15.95 0.10 -10.55
C LEU A 106 -15.06 1.02 -11.38
N ARG A 107 -15.22 2.32 -11.16
CA ARG A 107 -14.50 3.39 -11.85
C ARG A 107 -14.05 4.45 -10.84
N VAL A 108 -13.04 5.23 -11.20
CA VAL A 108 -12.55 6.35 -10.41
C VAL A 108 -12.50 7.60 -11.27
N ASP A 109 -13.01 8.71 -10.76
CA ASP A 109 -13.15 9.97 -11.50
C ASP A 109 -12.61 11.13 -10.68
N ASP A 110 -11.53 11.75 -11.15
CA ASP A 110 -10.77 12.80 -10.46
C ASP A 110 -11.34 14.21 -10.67
N LEU A 111 -12.59 14.34 -11.11
CA LEU A 111 -13.25 15.61 -11.43
C LEU A 111 -13.08 16.71 -10.36
N GLU A 112 -13.02 16.35 -9.07
CA GLU A 112 -12.90 17.33 -7.99
C GLU A 112 -11.46 17.86 -7.81
N PHE A 113 -10.44 17.19 -8.34
CA PHE A 113 -9.03 17.58 -8.16
C PHE A 113 -8.71 18.91 -8.85
N HIS A 114 -9.37 19.18 -9.96
CA HIS A 114 -9.15 20.40 -10.75
C HIS A 114 -9.97 21.60 -10.26
N ARG A 115 -10.81 21.45 -9.23
CA ARG A 115 -11.69 22.51 -8.75
C ARG A 115 -10.94 23.46 -7.81
N THR A 116 -10.90 24.74 -8.17
CA THR A 116 -10.33 25.81 -7.33
C THR A 116 -11.30 26.31 -6.25
N GLN A 117 -12.60 26.07 -6.44
CA GLN A 117 -13.66 26.44 -5.49
C GLN A 117 -14.14 25.23 -4.69
N LYS A 118 -14.97 25.47 -3.65
CA LYS A 118 -15.58 24.37 -2.88
C LYS A 118 -16.36 23.45 -3.82
N ALA A 119 -15.96 22.17 -3.87
CA ALA A 119 -16.71 21.14 -4.56
C ALA A 119 -17.88 20.70 -3.67
N TYR A 120 -19.10 21.01 -4.12
CA TYR A 120 -20.33 20.50 -3.51
C TYR A 120 -20.84 19.32 -4.33
N THR A 121 -21.50 18.38 -3.66
CA THR A 121 -21.98 17.12 -4.25
C THR A 121 -22.92 17.35 -5.44
N TYR A 122 -23.76 18.39 -5.39
CA TYR A 122 -24.69 18.72 -6.47
C TYR A 122 -23.94 19.00 -7.79
N GLU A 123 -22.93 19.86 -7.76
CA GLU A 123 -22.12 20.26 -8.92
C GLU A 123 -21.27 19.09 -9.43
N THR A 124 -20.86 18.19 -8.54
CA THR A 124 -20.18 16.95 -8.91
C THR A 124 -21.11 16.04 -9.72
N LEU A 125 -22.35 15.82 -9.28
CA LEU A 125 -23.32 15.01 -10.02
C LEU A 125 -23.83 15.69 -11.28
N GLU A 126 -23.98 17.00 -11.28
CA GLU A 126 -24.37 17.76 -12.48
C GLU A 126 -23.33 17.58 -13.60
N GLU A 127 -22.05 17.66 -13.27
CA GLU A 127 -20.97 17.42 -14.22
C GLU A 127 -20.93 15.96 -14.70
N LEU A 128 -21.12 14.99 -13.81
CA LEU A 128 -21.25 13.58 -14.18
C LEU A 128 -22.47 13.34 -15.09
N GLN A 129 -23.60 13.99 -14.84
CA GLN A 129 -24.80 13.87 -15.68
C GLN A 129 -24.54 14.39 -17.11
N THR A 130 -23.65 15.38 -17.31
CA THR A 130 -23.30 15.81 -18.68
C THR A 130 -22.55 14.72 -19.47
N ARG A 131 -21.76 13.89 -18.77
CA ARG A 131 -21.05 12.74 -19.35
C ARG A 131 -21.93 11.51 -19.50
N TYR A 132 -22.96 11.38 -18.67
CA TYR A 132 -23.93 10.29 -18.69
C TYR A 132 -25.38 10.83 -18.78
N PRO A 133 -25.77 11.46 -19.91
CA PRO A 133 -27.02 12.24 -20.02
C PRO A 133 -28.30 11.44 -19.79
N HIS A 134 -28.27 10.12 -19.97
CA HIS A 134 -29.44 9.24 -19.83
C HIS A 134 -29.41 8.39 -18.57
N ALA A 135 -28.31 8.40 -17.81
CA ALA A 135 -28.18 7.58 -16.62
C ALA A 135 -28.94 8.17 -15.43
N LYS A 136 -29.54 7.31 -14.61
CA LYS A 136 -30.07 7.71 -13.31
C LYS A 136 -28.96 7.67 -12.27
N LEU A 137 -28.58 8.82 -11.72
CA LEU A 137 -27.49 8.93 -10.76
C LEU A 137 -28.00 8.79 -9.32
N TYR A 138 -27.35 7.91 -8.56
CA TYR A 138 -27.51 7.74 -7.12
C TYR A 138 -26.25 8.19 -6.40
N PHE A 139 -26.38 9.02 -5.37
CA PHE A 139 -25.26 9.34 -4.48
C PHE A 139 -25.28 8.46 -3.24
N LEU A 140 -24.19 7.73 -3.02
CA LEU A 140 -24.03 6.85 -1.89
C LEU A 140 -23.57 7.62 -0.65
N ALA A 141 -24.42 7.66 0.37
CA ALA A 141 -24.18 8.29 1.66
C ALA A 141 -24.27 7.28 2.82
N GLY A 142 -23.52 7.53 3.88
CA GLY A 142 -23.71 6.82 5.15
C GLY A 142 -24.98 7.30 5.87
N GLY A 143 -25.61 6.40 6.62
CA GLY A 143 -26.81 6.64 7.44
C GLY A 143 -26.66 7.76 8.46
N ASP A 144 -25.44 7.94 8.98
CA ASP A 144 -25.03 8.95 9.95
C ASP A 144 -25.22 10.41 9.48
N LYS A 145 -25.64 10.60 8.22
CA LYS A 145 -25.72 11.91 7.56
C LYS A 145 -27.12 12.39 7.26
N ILE A 146 -28.20 11.69 7.62
CA ILE A 146 -29.57 12.09 7.23
C ILE A 146 -29.90 13.52 7.68
N GLU A 147 -29.57 13.89 8.92
CA GLU A 147 -29.77 15.27 9.41
C GLU A 147 -28.93 16.32 8.66
N ILE A 148 -27.75 15.92 8.17
CA ILE A 148 -26.83 16.78 7.43
C ILE A 148 -27.29 16.91 5.96
N ILE A 149 -27.86 15.85 5.37
CA ILE A 149 -28.35 15.82 3.98
C ILE A 149 -29.39 16.91 3.77
N ALA A 150 -30.31 17.11 4.71
CA ALA A 150 -31.33 18.17 4.64
C ALA A 150 -30.73 19.60 4.56
N ARG A 151 -29.44 19.77 4.89
CA ARG A 151 -28.72 21.05 4.89
C ARG A 151 -27.73 21.17 3.73
N TRP A 152 -27.71 20.21 2.80
CA TRP A 152 -26.79 20.27 1.66
C TRP A 152 -27.06 21.47 0.76
N HIS A 153 -25.99 21.97 0.15
CA HIS A 153 -26.08 23.01 -0.86
C HIS A 153 -26.99 22.53 -2.01
N ARG A 154 -28.01 23.32 -2.34
CA ARG A 154 -28.97 23.03 -3.42
C ARG A 154 -29.67 21.67 -3.28
N ILE A 155 -29.98 21.26 -2.05
CA ILE A 155 -30.60 19.95 -1.77
C ILE A 155 -31.95 19.75 -2.49
N ARG A 156 -32.73 20.82 -2.71
CA ARG A 156 -33.99 20.72 -3.46
C ARG A 156 -33.71 20.33 -4.91
N GLU A 157 -32.84 21.08 -5.59
CA GLU A 157 -32.47 20.79 -6.97
C GLU A 157 -31.73 19.45 -7.11
N PHE A 158 -31.00 19.05 -6.07
CA PHE A 158 -30.42 17.72 -5.98
C PHE A 158 -31.50 16.65 -6.03
N LEU A 159 -32.50 16.70 -5.14
CA LEU A 159 -33.52 15.66 -5.03
C LEU A 159 -34.53 15.68 -6.19
N ASP A 160 -34.67 16.80 -6.89
CA ASP A 160 -35.44 16.88 -8.13
C ASP A 160 -34.80 16.06 -9.27
N ARG A 161 -33.46 15.95 -9.27
CA ARG A 161 -32.67 15.37 -10.39
C ARG A 161 -32.04 14.02 -10.07
N PHE A 162 -31.59 13.82 -8.85
CA PHE A 162 -30.77 12.69 -8.42
C PHE A 162 -31.43 11.94 -7.28
N CYS A 163 -30.91 10.73 -7.02
CA CYS A 163 -31.34 9.91 -5.89
C CYS A 163 -30.22 9.80 -4.84
N ILE A 164 -30.58 9.48 -3.60
CA ILE A 164 -29.64 9.22 -2.52
C ILE A 164 -29.80 7.77 -2.10
N LEU A 165 -28.70 7.03 -2.09
CA LEU A 165 -28.64 5.71 -1.47
C LEU A 165 -28.02 5.88 -0.09
N VAL A 166 -28.72 5.44 0.95
CA VAL A 166 -28.32 5.57 2.34
C VAL A 166 -28.02 4.19 2.89
N VAL A 167 -26.82 4.00 3.41
CA VAL A 167 -26.44 2.75 4.07
C VAL A 167 -26.66 2.88 5.56
N ARG A 168 -27.59 2.10 6.10
CA ARG A 168 -27.83 1.96 7.53
C ARG A 168 -26.63 1.26 8.18
N ARG A 169 -26.01 1.93 9.15
CA ARG A 169 -24.95 1.39 10.00
C ARG A 169 -25.50 1.34 11.42
N ASP A 170 -25.20 0.25 12.14
CA ASP A 170 -25.61 0.05 13.52
C ASP A 170 -27.15 0.11 13.73
N SER A 171 -27.61 0.67 14.86
CA SER A 171 -29.01 0.69 15.28
C SER A 171 -29.81 1.91 14.79
N GLU A 172 -29.23 2.75 13.93
CA GLU A 172 -29.94 3.90 13.37
C GLU A 172 -31.04 3.44 12.40
N ASP A 173 -32.14 4.19 12.31
CA ASP A 173 -33.21 3.96 11.32
C ASP A 173 -33.33 5.16 10.37
N PRO A 174 -32.55 5.17 9.26
CA PRO A 174 -32.61 6.24 8.27
C PRO A 174 -34.00 6.40 7.65
N GLN A 175 -34.76 5.32 7.50
CA GLN A 175 -36.10 5.36 6.91
C GLN A 175 -37.04 6.14 7.82
N ALA A 176 -37.04 5.85 9.12
CA ALA A 176 -37.82 6.60 10.10
C ALA A 176 -37.40 8.08 10.16
N ALA A 177 -36.10 8.38 10.07
CA ALA A 177 -35.59 9.75 10.06
C ALA A 177 -36.07 10.54 8.82
N ILE A 178 -36.08 9.92 7.64
CA ILE A 178 -36.60 10.53 6.40
C ILE A 178 -38.11 10.83 6.53
N GLU A 179 -38.89 9.87 7.03
CA GLU A 179 -40.35 10.01 7.20
C GLU A 179 -40.72 11.05 8.26
N ALA A 180 -39.92 11.18 9.32
CA ALA A 180 -40.14 12.17 10.37
C ALA A 180 -39.79 13.60 9.92
N HIS A 181 -38.90 13.76 8.93
CA HIS A 181 -38.41 15.07 8.52
C HIS A 181 -39.37 15.77 7.54
N PRO A 182 -39.90 16.98 7.83
CA PRO A 182 -40.93 17.64 7.03
C PRO A 182 -40.57 17.86 5.55
N PHE A 183 -39.31 18.21 5.27
CA PHE A 183 -38.79 18.38 3.91
C PHE A 183 -38.46 17.03 3.23
N LEU A 184 -37.66 16.16 3.85
CA LEU A 184 -37.19 14.92 3.22
C LEU A 184 -38.34 13.95 2.91
N ARG A 185 -39.37 13.89 3.75
CA ARG A 185 -40.58 13.07 3.52
C ARG A 185 -41.26 13.36 2.18
N GLN A 186 -41.20 14.62 1.71
CA GLN A 186 -41.75 15.02 0.42
C GLN A 186 -41.01 14.38 -0.77
N TYR A 187 -39.76 13.97 -0.55
CA TYR A 187 -38.88 13.33 -1.52
C TYR A 187 -38.56 11.88 -1.15
N ARG A 188 -39.37 11.20 -0.33
CA ARG A 188 -39.08 9.83 0.14
C ARG A 188 -38.75 8.85 -0.99
N ASP A 189 -39.39 9.00 -2.16
CA ASP A 189 -39.16 8.15 -3.34
C ASP A 189 -37.80 8.40 -4.04
N ARG A 190 -37.04 9.40 -3.58
CA ARG A 190 -35.67 9.70 -4.01
C ARG A 190 -34.61 9.04 -3.13
N PHE A 191 -35.02 8.40 -2.03
CA PHE A 191 -34.14 7.70 -1.11
C PHE A 191 -34.27 6.19 -1.29
N VAL A 192 -33.13 5.50 -1.26
CA VAL A 192 -33.05 4.05 -1.14
C VAL A 192 -32.24 3.75 0.11
N VAL A 193 -32.79 2.97 1.05
CA VAL A 193 -32.10 2.59 2.28
C VAL A 193 -31.68 1.13 2.17
N LEU A 194 -30.39 0.87 2.37
CA LEU A 194 -29.80 -0.47 2.38
C LEU A 194 -29.15 -0.74 3.73
N ASP A 195 -29.14 -2.01 4.14
CA ASP A 195 -28.33 -2.45 5.27
C ASP A 195 -26.87 -2.55 4.87
N ALA A 196 -25.96 -2.12 5.75
CA ALA A 196 -24.54 -2.33 5.55
C ALA A 196 -24.24 -3.84 5.49
N PRO A 197 -23.48 -4.33 4.50
CA PRO A 197 -22.98 -5.70 4.50
C PRO A 197 -22.24 -6.08 5.79
N ASP A 198 -22.33 -7.35 6.16
CA ASP A 198 -21.63 -7.90 7.32
C ASP A 198 -20.10 -7.79 7.18
N GLY A 199 -19.38 -7.77 8.31
CA GLY A 199 -17.91 -7.82 8.32
C GLY A 199 -17.19 -6.49 8.06
N MET A 200 -17.92 -5.36 8.03
CA MET A 200 -17.33 -4.02 7.89
C MET A 200 -17.13 -3.27 9.23
N GLU A 201 -17.41 -3.93 10.35
CA GLU A 201 -17.23 -3.36 11.68
C GLU A 201 -15.76 -2.99 11.92
N GLY A 202 -15.53 -1.74 12.34
CA GLY A 202 -14.18 -1.23 12.57
C GLY A 202 -13.37 -0.90 11.31
N VAL A 203 -13.85 -1.23 10.10
CA VAL A 203 -13.14 -0.91 8.85
C VAL A 203 -13.46 0.52 8.41
N SER A 204 -12.50 1.43 8.59
CA SER A 204 -12.61 2.82 8.15
C SER A 204 -11.25 3.45 7.86
N SER A 205 -11.21 4.52 7.06
CA SER A 205 -9.96 5.26 6.82
C SER A 205 -9.32 5.75 8.13
N SER A 206 -10.13 6.13 9.12
CA SER A 206 -9.61 6.57 10.42
C SER A 206 -9.00 5.42 11.21
N ALA A 207 -9.66 4.26 11.27
CA ALA A 207 -9.11 3.07 11.92
C ALA A 207 -7.80 2.61 11.26
N LEU A 208 -7.72 2.67 9.93
CA LEU A 208 -6.49 2.39 9.20
C LEU A 208 -5.37 3.37 9.55
N ARG A 209 -5.62 4.67 9.53
CA ARG A 209 -4.62 5.67 9.97
C ARG A 209 -4.20 5.48 11.41
N ASP A 210 -5.12 5.11 12.30
CA ASP A 210 -4.81 4.84 13.70
C ASP A 210 -3.87 3.65 13.86
N LYS A 211 -4.12 2.54 13.16
CA LYS A 211 -3.22 1.37 13.15
C LYS A 211 -1.86 1.69 12.53
N LEU A 212 -1.83 2.40 11.40
CA LEU A 212 -0.58 2.86 10.77
C LEU A 212 0.26 3.72 11.72
N ARG A 213 -0.39 4.62 12.48
CA ARG A 213 0.28 5.47 13.48
C ARG A 213 0.90 4.66 14.60
N LEU A 214 0.23 3.58 15.02
CA LEU A 214 0.69 2.68 16.06
C LEU A 214 1.72 1.64 15.57
N GLY A 215 1.99 1.58 14.25
CA GLY A 215 2.83 0.52 13.67
C GLY A 215 2.19 -0.87 13.78
N ASP A 216 0.86 -0.94 13.90
CA ASP A 216 0.11 -2.19 14.03
C ASP A 216 0.04 -2.89 12.66
N PRO A 217 0.64 -4.08 12.50
CA PRO A 217 0.66 -4.78 11.20
C PRO A 217 -0.73 -5.18 10.72
N SER A 218 -1.72 -5.28 11.61
CA SER A 218 -3.11 -5.53 11.20
C SER A 218 -3.77 -4.34 10.49
N ALA A 219 -3.06 -3.22 10.30
CA ALA A 219 -3.46 -2.17 9.37
C ALA A 219 -3.68 -2.73 7.95
N GLU A 220 -2.86 -3.69 7.53
CA GLU A 220 -2.91 -4.31 6.21
C GLU A 220 -4.30 -4.88 5.89
N THR A 221 -4.95 -5.51 6.88
CA THR A 221 -6.24 -6.18 6.70
C THR A 221 -7.42 -5.23 6.47
N LEU A 222 -7.24 -3.92 6.64
CA LEU A 222 -8.31 -2.93 6.46
C LEU A 222 -8.38 -2.37 5.04
N CYS A 223 -7.41 -2.67 4.17
CA CYS A 223 -7.34 -2.15 2.82
C CYS A 223 -6.99 -3.22 1.80
N HIS A 224 -7.16 -2.88 0.53
CA HIS A 224 -6.80 -3.75 -0.58
C HIS A 224 -5.28 -4.02 -0.60
N PRO A 225 -4.78 -5.23 -0.95
CA PRO A 225 -3.34 -5.53 -0.97
C PRO A 225 -2.52 -4.52 -1.77
N ARG A 226 -3.01 -4.11 -2.96
CA ARG A 226 -2.31 -3.09 -3.76
C ARG A 226 -2.33 -1.70 -3.14
N VAL A 227 -3.34 -1.36 -2.33
CA VAL A 227 -3.36 -0.11 -1.54
C VAL A 227 -2.30 -0.17 -0.44
N TRP A 228 -2.17 -1.31 0.24
CA TRP A 228 -1.13 -1.53 1.24
C TRP A 228 0.27 -1.39 0.64
N GLU A 229 0.52 -2.01 -0.51
CA GLU A 229 1.79 -1.89 -1.23
C GLU A 229 2.12 -0.43 -1.58
N LEU A 230 1.16 0.34 -2.10
CA LEU A 230 1.34 1.76 -2.41
C LEU A 230 1.65 2.58 -1.15
N LEU A 231 0.98 2.32 -0.02
CA LEU A 231 1.29 2.96 1.25
C LEU A 231 2.73 2.65 1.69
N ARG A 232 3.17 1.40 1.57
CA ARG A 232 4.53 0.98 1.92
C ARG A 232 5.59 1.59 1.00
N GLU A 233 5.38 1.53 -0.31
CA GLU A 233 6.28 2.11 -1.34
C GLU A 233 6.47 3.62 -1.16
N ASN A 234 5.44 4.32 -0.65
CA ASN A 234 5.48 5.76 -0.37
C ASN A 234 5.90 6.10 1.07
N GLY A 235 6.37 5.11 1.85
CA GLY A 235 6.88 5.34 3.21
C GLY A 235 5.80 5.73 4.23
N MET A 236 4.54 5.40 3.97
CA MET A 236 3.39 5.72 4.82
C MET A 236 3.10 4.63 5.86
N VAL A 237 3.73 3.47 5.74
CA VAL A 237 3.67 2.37 6.71
C VAL A 237 4.91 2.44 7.59
N ASN A 238 4.71 2.78 8.88
CA ASN A 238 5.75 2.67 9.88
C ASN A 238 6.00 1.19 10.17
N THR A 239 6.85 0.58 9.36
CA THR A 239 7.32 -0.78 9.62
C THR A 239 8.40 -0.68 10.68
N PRO A 240 8.28 -1.35 11.85
CA PRO A 240 9.38 -1.39 12.80
C PRO A 240 10.62 -1.93 12.07
N CYS A 241 11.75 -1.25 12.22
CA CYS A 241 12.95 -1.52 11.42
C CYS A 241 14.09 -1.92 12.36
N VAL A 242 14.83 -2.95 11.96
CA VAL A 242 16.16 -3.27 12.48
C VAL A 242 17.18 -2.57 11.58
N PRO A 243 17.74 -1.42 12.00
CA PRO A 243 18.54 -0.56 11.12
C PRO A 243 19.99 -1.05 10.93
N SER A 244 20.40 -2.06 11.68
CA SER A 244 21.72 -2.72 11.56
C SER A 244 21.75 -4.02 12.35
N PHE A 245 22.56 -4.99 11.95
CA PHE A 245 22.69 -6.27 12.64
C PHE A 245 23.72 -6.20 13.77
N GLN A 246 23.35 -5.45 14.82
CA GLN A 246 24.12 -5.25 16.04
C GLN A 246 23.29 -5.64 17.27
N ASN A 247 23.94 -5.71 18.43
CA ASN A 247 23.28 -6.01 19.72
C ASN A 247 22.43 -7.29 19.67
N GLU A 248 21.16 -7.22 20.05
CA GLU A 248 20.22 -8.35 20.04
C GLU A 248 19.97 -8.91 18.64
N TYR A 249 20.12 -8.10 17.58
CA TYR A 249 19.95 -8.50 16.18
C TYR A 249 21.25 -8.95 15.50
N ARG A 250 22.34 -9.05 16.27
CA ARG A 250 23.65 -9.45 15.75
C ARG A 250 23.64 -10.82 15.07
N PHE A 251 22.71 -11.70 15.45
CA PHE A 251 22.54 -13.02 14.85
C PHE A 251 22.16 -12.99 13.36
N LEU A 252 21.60 -11.87 12.86
CA LEU A 252 21.27 -11.70 11.44
C LEU A 252 22.52 -11.50 10.56
N SER A 253 23.64 -11.06 11.15
CA SER A 253 24.89 -10.80 10.43
C SER A 253 25.54 -12.08 9.88
N ASN A 254 26.19 -11.99 8.72
CA ASN A 254 27.04 -13.07 8.20
C ASN A 254 28.32 -13.29 9.03
N PHE A 255 28.66 -12.33 9.89
CA PHE A 255 29.77 -12.41 10.85
C PHE A 255 29.38 -13.07 12.18
N TRP A 256 28.13 -13.54 12.31
CA TRP A 256 27.71 -14.35 13.43
C TRP A 256 28.19 -15.78 13.25
N ASP A 257 28.81 -16.35 14.29
CA ASP A 257 29.24 -17.74 14.29
C ASP A 257 28.02 -18.66 14.45
N ALA A 258 27.64 -19.26 13.33
CA ALA A 258 26.60 -20.25 13.20
C ALA A 258 27.09 -21.24 12.14
N PRO A 259 27.45 -22.48 12.56
CA PRO A 259 27.88 -23.49 11.62
C PRO A 259 26.86 -23.68 10.50
N VAL A 260 27.35 -23.66 9.25
CA VAL A 260 26.52 -23.78 8.06
C VAL A 260 27.17 -24.76 7.09
N THR A 261 26.44 -25.80 6.72
CA THR A 261 26.84 -26.77 5.71
C THR A 261 26.31 -26.35 4.36
N TYR A 262 27.21 -26.12 3.41
CA TYR A 262 26.87 -25.67 2.06
C TYR A 262 27.77 -26.36 1.04
N GLN A 263 27.17 -26.97 0.02
CA GLN A 263 27.85 -27.77 -1.01
C GLN A 263 28.81 -28.83 -0.43
N GLY A 264 28.39 -29.51 0.65
CA GLY A 264 29.11 -30.62 1.27
C GLY A 264 30.23 -30.21 2.24
N LEU A 265 30.48 -28.92 2.44
CA LEU A 265 31.46 -28.42 3.41
C LEU A 265 30.76 -27.62 4.53
N THR A 266 31.22 -27.80 5.76
CA THR A 266 30.73 -27.04 6.92
C THR A 266 31.67 -25.89 7.23
N TYR A 267 31.12 -24.69 7.34
CA TYR A 267 31.82 -23.45 7.65
C TYR A 267 31.37 -22.92 9.01
N GLN A 268 32.25 -22.23 9.75
CA GLN A 268 31.93 -21.64 11.05
C GLN A 268 30.86 -20.54 10.99
N ASN A 269 30.75 -19.83 9.87
CA ASN A 269 29.83 -18.72 9.66
C ASN A 269 29.54 -18.53 8.16
N ASN A 270 28.51 -17.74 7.86
CA ASN A 270 28.11 -17.43 6.48
C ASN A 270 29.19 -16.69 5.69
N GLU A 271 29.95 -15.79 6.33
CA GLU A 271 31.01 -15.06 5.64
C GLU A 271 32.09 -16.03 5.11
N ALA A 272 32.48 -17.02 5.91
CA ALA A 272 33.40 -18.07 5.48
C ALA A 272 32.85 -18.91 4.32
N ALA A 273 31.59 -19.35 4.42
CA ALA A 273 30.92 -20.06 3.33
C ALA A 273 30.87 -19.23 2.04
N PHE A 274 30.52 -17.94 2.14
CA PHE A 274 30.37 -17.05 1.00
C PHE A 274 31.72 -16.71 0.33
N GLN A 275 32.74 -16.40 1.12
CA GLN A 275 34.07 -16.08 0.60
C GLN A 275 34.73 -17.30 -0.07
N ALA A 276 34.49 -18.50 0.44
CA ALA A 276 34.95 -19.74 -0.18
C ALA A 276 34.42 -19.91 -1.62
N GLN A 277 33.21 -19.44 -1.90
CA GLN A 277 32.58 -19.63 -3.21
C GLN A 277 33.16 -18.76 -4.33
N LYS A 278 34.10 -17.87 -3.99
CA LYS A 278 34.92 -17.15 -4.96
C LYS A 278 35.96 -18.06 -5.62
N CYS A 279 36.41 -19.09 -4.92
CA CYS A 279 37.43 -20.02 -5.40
C CYS A 279 37.00 -20.69 -6.70
N VAL A 280 37.85 -20.60 -7.72
CA VAL A 280 37.68 -21.31 -9.00
C VAL A 280 37.74 -22.83 -8.79
N ARG A 281 38.66 -23.28 -7.93
CA ARG A 281 38.87 -24.70 -7.63
C ARG A 281 38.14 -25.08 -6.33
N PRO A 282 37.25 -26.10 -6.34
CA PRO A 282 36.50 -26.51 -5.16
C PRO A 282 37.38 -26.88 -3.95
N GLU A 283 38.56 -27.44 -4.18
CA GLU A 283 39.51 -27.83 -3.13
C GLU A 283 40.04 -26.64 -2.31
N ASP A 284 40.16 -25.45 -2.91
CA ASP A 284 40.64 -24.25 -2.22
C ASP A 284 39.64 -23.77 -1.14
N ARG A 285 38.38 -24.19 -1.25
CA ARG A 285 37.30 -23.85 -0.31
C ARG A 285 37.54 -24.44 1.07
N LEU A 286 38.29 -25.54 1.17
CA LEU A 286 38.64 -26.17 2.44
C LEU A 286 39.38 -25.21 3.38
N ALA A 287 40.14 -24.26 2.84
CA ALA A 287 40.87 -23.28 3.65
C ALA A 287 39.94 -22.38 4.49
N PHE A 288 38.68 -22.22 4.09
CA PHE A 288 37.72 -21.32 4.74
C PHE A 288 36.92 -21.98 5.86
N THR A 289 36.83 -23.32 5.92
CA THR A 289 35.88 -24.05 6.79
C THR A 289 36.07 -23.73 8.28
N ALA A 290 37.32 -23.56 8.72
CA ALA A 290 37.69 -23.26 10.10
C ALA A 290 37.97 -21.76 10.36
N MET A 291 37.65 -20.86 9.42
CA MET A 291 37.95 -19.44 9.56
C MET A 291 36.84 -18.66 10.24
N ASP A 292 37.23 -17.76 11.15
CA ASP A 292 36.37 -16.66 11.55
C ASP A 292 36.07 -15.73 10.36
N ALA A 293 34.94 -15.02 10.46
CA ALA A 293 34.44 -14.18 9.37
C ALA A 293 35.46 -13.11 8.89
N ALA A 294 36.24 -12.54 9.81
CA ALA A 294 37.21 -11.51 9.47
C ALA A 294 38.41 -12.08 8.67
N LYS A 295 38.92 -13.25 9.06
CA LYS A 295 39.96 -13.97 8.31
C LYS A 295 39.45 -14.42 6.94
N ALA A 296 38.25 -14.99 6.89
CA ALA A 296 37.62 -15.39 5.63
C ALA A 296 37.47 -14.22 4.66
N LYS A 297 36.93 -13.07 5.12
CA LYS A 297 36.77 -11.87 4.28
C LYS A 297 38.08 -11.34 3.74
N ARG A 298 39.15 -11.38 4.54
CA ARG A 298 40.49 -10.97 4.12
C ARG A 298 41.07 -11.92 3.07
N LEU A 299 40.99 -13.23 3.28
CA LEU A 299 41.48 -14.21 2.31
C LEU A 299 40.68 -14.15 1.01
N GLY A 300 39.35 -14.09 1.08
CA GLY A 300 38.48 -14.02 -0.10
C GLY A 300 38.58 -12.72 -0.91
N ARG A 301 39.25 -11.68 -0.40
CA ARG A 301 39.65 -10.51 -1.21
C ARG A 301 40.92 -10.76 -2.03
N GLN A 302 41.73 -11.74 -1.65
CA GLN A 302 42.99 -12.12 -2.30
C GLN A 302 42.79 -13.31 -3.25
N THR A 303 41.72 -14.08 -3.06
CA THR A 303 41.37 -15.23 -3.90
C THR A 303 41.00 -14.79 -5.33
N ALA A 304 41.46 -15.56 -6.32
CA ALA A 304 41.04 -15.39 -7.70
C ALA A 304 39.54 -15.67 -7.83
N LEU A 305 38.79 -14.67 -8.31
CA LEU A 305 37.34 -14.76 -8.49
C LEU A 305 37.01 -15.67 -9.67
N ARG A 306 35.99 -16.50 -9.49
CA ARG A 306 35.30 -17.18 -10.59
C ARG A 306 34.75 -16.18 -11.63
N PRO A 307 34.73 -16.51 -12.94
CA PRO A 307 34.38 -15.56 -14.00
C PRO A 307 32.96 -14.98 -13.91
N ASP A 308 32.01 -15.75 -13.40
CA ASP A 308 30.58 -15.44 -13.28
C ASP A 308 30.20 -14.84 -11.91
N TRP A 309 31.18 -14.48 -11.07
CA TRP A 309 30.95 -14.09 -9.67
C TRP A 309 29.89 -12.99 -9.49
N GLU A 310 29.93 -11.95 -10.33
CA GLU A 310 29.01 -10.83 -10.23
C GLU A 310 27.54 -11.23 -10.49
N GLU A 311 27.33 -12.26 -11.31
CA GLU A 311 26.00 -12.79 -11.65
C GLU A 311 25.47 -13.72 -10.55
N VAL A 312 26.34 -14.53 -9.95
CA VAL A 312 25.93 -15.59 -9.01
C VAL A 312 25.95 -15.19 -7.54
N LYS A 313 26.69 -14.13 -7.15
CA LYS A 313 26.94 -13.79 -5.73
C LYS A 313 25.67 -13.59 -4.90
N VAL A 314 24.60 -13.03 -5.48
CA VAL A 314 23.34 -12.79 -4.75
C VAL A 314 22.63 -14.11 -4.48
N GLY A 315 22.51 -14.98 -5.48
CA GLY A 315 21.91 -16.31 -5.32
C GLY A 315 22.68 -17.18 -4.33
N ILE A 316 24.01 -17.20 -4.40
CA ILE A 316 24.86 -17.92 -3.45
C ILE A 316 24.66 -17.41 -2.02
N MET A 317 24.56 -16.08 -1.82
CA MET A 317 24.29 -15.52 -0.51
C MET A 317 22.92 -15.95 0.01
N GLU A 318 21.90 -15.94 -0.85
CA GLU A 318 20.55 -16.40 -0.49
C GLU A 318 20.55 -17.86 -0.04
N GLU A 319 21.19 -18.76 -0.80
CA GLU A 319 21.29 -20.18 -0.45
C GLU A 319 22.01 -20.40 0.89
N ILE A 320 23.08 -19.63 1.16
CA ILE A 320 23.83 -19.71 2.42
C ILE A 320 23.00 -19.17 3.61
N VAL A 321 22.31 -18.04 3.43
CA VAL A 321 21.42 -17.48 4.47
C VAL A 321 20.30 -18.46 4.77
N ARG A 322 19.66 -19.01 3.73
CA ARG A 322 18.65 -20.07 3.86
C ARG A 322 19.20 -21.28 4.60
N ALA A 323 20.40 -21.76 4.24
CA ALA A 323 21.07 -22.87 4.91
C ALA A 323 21.28 -22.58 6.40
N LYS A 324 21.79 -21.40 6.77
CA LYS A 324 21.98 -21.00 8.17
C LYS A 324 20.67 -21.08 8.97
N PHE A 325 19.60 -20.47 8.50
CA PHE A 325 18.33 -20.40 9.23
C PHE A 325 17.52 -21.70 9.17
N THR A 326 17.78 -22.59 8.21
CA THR A 326 17.14 -23.93 8.19
C THR A 326 17.92 -24.98 8.98
N GLN A 327 19.24 -24.81 9.16
CA GLN A 327 20.10 -25.74 9.90
C GLN A 327 20.25 -25.39 11.39
N ASN A 328 19.85 -24.18 11.81
CA ASN A 328 19.97 -23.70 13.18
C ASN A 328 18.60 -23.27 13.73
N GLU A 329 17.92 -24.17 14.46
CA GLU A 329 16.51 -23.97 14.90
C GLU A 329 16.33 -22.73 15.80
N ASP A 330 17.27 -22.47 16.72
CA ASP A 330 17.20 -21.28 17.57
C ASP A 330 17.26 -19.98 16.75
N LEU A 331 18.08 -19.95 15.70
CA LEU A 331 18.21 -18.78 14.83
C LEU A 331 17.01 -18.64 13.91
N LYS A 332 16.47 -19.76 13.44
CA LYS A 332 15.21 -19.81 12.70
C LYS A 332 14.10 -19.11 13.47
N GLN A 333 13.94 -19.48 14.75
CA GLN A 333 12.91 -18.91 15.60
C GLN A 333 13.13 -17.42 15.82
N LYS A 334 14.37 -16.99 16.10
CA LYS A 334 14.69 -15.56 16.21
C LYS A 334 14.44 -14.77 14.93
N LEU A 335 14.64 -15.37 13.76
CA LEU A 335 14.31 -14.74 12.48
C LEU A 335 12.80 -14.57 12.32
N LEU A 336 12.01 -15.60 12.65
CA LEU A 336 10.54 -15.53 12.64
C LEU A 336 10.00 -14.50 13.63
N GLU A 337 10.62 -14.37 14.80
CA GLU A 337 10.29 -13.36 15.82
C GLU A 337 10.51 -11.92 15.36
N THR A 338 11.34 -11.69 14.33
CA THR A 338 11.40 -10.36 13.70
C THR A 338 10.07 -9.97 13.03
N GLY A 339 9.15 -10.91 12.81
CA GLY A 339 7.81 -10.65 12.30
C GLY A 339 7.85 -9.82 11.01
N GLY A 340 6.96 -8.84 10.89
CA GLY A 340 6.92 -7.93 9.74
C GLY A 340 8.00 -6.86 9.71
N MET A 341 9.03 -6.92 10.57
CA MET A 341 10.04 -5.85 10.62
C MET A 341 10.85 -5.77 9.32
N THR A 342 11.20 -4.54 8.92
CA THR A 342 12.20 -4.31 7.88
C THR A 342 13.58 -4.61 8.45
N LEU A 343 14.38 -5.41 7.73
CA LEU A 343 15.74 -5.76 8.13
C LEU A 343 16.74 -5.01 7.24
N GLU A 344 17.60 -4.17 7.83
CA GLU A 344 18.62 -3.39 7.12
C GLU A 344 20.02 -3.71 7.61
N GLU A 345 20.95 -4.00 6.68
CA GLU A 345 22.37 -4.06 6.99
C GLU A 345 22.98 -2.65 6.99
N GLY A 346 22.64 -1.87 8.02
CA GLY A 346 23.20 -0.54 8.20
C GLY A 346 24.69 -0.56 8.50
N ASN A 347 25.45 0.22 7.75
CA ASN A 347 26.90 0.33 7.90
C ASN A 347 27.41 1.77 7.83
N ARG A 348 28.67 1.99 8.22
CA ARG A 348 29.35 3.30 8.18
C ARG A 348 30.57 3.33 7.25
N TRP A 349 30.73 2.33 6.39
CA TRP A 349 31.90 2.15 5.51
C TRP A 349 31.53 2.14 4.02
N HIS A 350 30.39 2.75 3.68
CA HIS A 350 29.91 2.96 2.31
C HIS A 350 29.63 1.68 1.51
N ASP A 351 29.27 0.58 2.17
CA ASP A 351 28.72 -0.58 1.46
C ASP A 351 27.25 -0.30 1.10
N THR A 352 27.03 0.08 -0.16
CA THR A 352 25.70 0.38 -0.70
C THR A 352 25.10 -0.78 -1.46
N PHE A 353 25.79 -1.92 -1.58
CA PHE A 353 25.27 -3.09 -2.30
C PHE A 353 24.59 -4.04 -1.32
N TRP A 354 25.33 -4.56 -0.35
CA TRP A 354 24.78 -5.50 0.63
C TRP A 354 23.93 -4.81 1.69
N GLY A 355 24.27 -3.57 2.01
CA GLY A 355 23.67 -2.80 3.10
C GLY A 355 23.29 -1.38 2.72
N ILE A 356 23.06 -0.55 3.76
CA ILE A 356 22.74 0.88 3.66
C ILE A 356 23.80 1.68 4.41
N ASP A 357 24.42 2.63 3.73
CA ASP A 357 25.34 3.58 4.37
C ASP A 357 24.56 4.56 5.24
N GLN A 358 24.68 4.43 6.56
CA GLN A 358 23.98 5.24 7.56
C GLN A 358 24.38 6.72 7.51
N ASN A 359 25.53 7.07 6.93
CA ASN A 359 25.93 8.47 6.78
C ASN A 359 25.16 9.17 5.65
N THR A 360 24.74 8.41 4.62
CA THR A 360 24.10 8.96 3.42
C THR A 360 22.65 8.52 3.24
N GLY A 361 22.21 7.51 3.98
CA GLY A 361 20.89 6.87 3.84
C GLY A 361 20.73 6.08 2.53
N LYS A 362 21.84 5.74 1.85
CA LYS A 362 21.79 5.08 0.52
C LYS A 362 22.29 3.64 0.59
N GLY A 363 21.60 2.76 -0.12
CA GLY A 363 22.02 1.39 -0.35
C GLY A 363 20.91 0.52 -0.88
N GLU A 364 21.29 -0.58 -1.54
CA GLU A 364 20.37 -1.54 -2.14
C GLU A 364 19.86 -2.57 -1.10
N ASN A 365 20.56 -2.70 0.03
CA ASN A 365 20.20 -3.59 1.14
C ASN A 365 19.94 -5.04 0.71
N HIS A 366 20.77 -5.61 -0.18
CA HIS A 366 20.57 -6.98 -0.67
C HIS A 366 20.54 -8.02 0.46
N LEU A 367 21.36 -7.87 1.50
CA LEU A 367 21.38 -8.83 2.61
C LEU A 367 20.07 -8.78 3.42
N GLY A 368 19.58 -7.58 3.72
CA GLY A 368 18.28 -7.40 4.39
C GLY A 368 17.13 -8.00 3.60
N LYS A 369 17.10 -7.77 2.28
CA LYS A 369 16.10 -8.36 1.36
C LYS A 369 16.14 -9.89 1.35
N ILE A 370 17.34 -10.48 1.31
CA ILE A 370 17.51 -11.94 1.40
C ILE A 370 16.98 -12.47 2.73
N LEU A 371 17.29 -11.82 3.85
CA LEU A 371 16.81 -12.26 5.17
C LEU A 371 15.28 -12.21 5.27
N MET A 372 14.65 -11.15 4.78
CA MET A 372 13.19 -11.04 4.76
C MET A 372 12.56 -12.10 3.85
N LYS A 373 13.12 -12.33 2.65
CA LYS A 373 12.66 -13.41 1.76
C LYS A 373 12.74 -14.78 2.44
N VAL A 374 13.89 -15.10 3.05
CA VAL A 374 14.09 -16.38 3.76
C VAL A 374 13.14 -16.51 4.96
N ARG A 375 12.88 -15.43 5.70
CA ARG A 375 11.89 -15.42 6.78
C ARG A 375 10.51 -15.79 6.26
N ASP A 376 10.06 -15.15 5.20
CA ASP A 376 8.71 -15.32 4.65
C ASP A 376 8.53 -16.76 4.06
N GLU A 377 9.57 -17.31 3.43
CA GLU A 377 9.58 -18.70 2.96
C GLU A 377 9.53 -19.72 4.11
N ILE A 378 10.25 -19.47 5.20
CA ILE A 378 10.21 -20.33 6.40
C ILE A 378 8.85 -20.24 7.10
N ALA A 379 8.22 -19.07 7.09
CA ALA A 379 6.89 -18.85 7.67
C ALA A 379 5.75 -19.48 6.85
N GLY A 380 6.01 -19.89 5.61
CA GLY A 380 4.99 -20.40 4.69
C GLY A 380 4.11 -19.31 4.07
N THR A 381 4.61 -18.08 4.00
CA THR A 381 3.88 -16.90 3.49
C THR A 381 4.41 -16.40 2.14
N ALA A 382 5.25 -17.19 1.48
CA ALA A 382 5.95 -16.84 0.22
C ALA A 382 5.28 -17.40 -1.03
#